data_AF-B9IY14-F1
#
_entry.id   AF-B9IY14-F1
#
_cell.length_a   1.000
_cell.length_b   1.000
_cell.length_c   1.000
_cell.angle_alpha   90.00
_cell.angle_beta   90.00
_cell.angle_gamma   90.00
#
_symmetry.space_group_name_H-M   'P 1'
#
loop_
_entity.id
_entity.type
_entity.pdbx_description
1 polymer ?
#
loop_
_entity_poly.entity_id
_entity_poly.type
_entity_poly.pdbx_seq_one_letter_code
_entity_poly.pdbx_strand_id
1 'polypeptide(L)'
;MDGFIFMAPWLPEVEEWNELLGVLQDKHIKGYIVCGDQDEDCFECTQQFVQLLRDKNIEHKYKIIPNLNHDYPIHFEEVLKEAIEYIGNENNK
;
A
#
# COMPACT_ATOMS: atom_id res chain seq x y z
N MET A 1 -4.36 15.73 -1.87
CA MET A 1 -3.59 14.53 -1.47
C MET A 1 -3.80 13.58 -2.60
N ASP A 2 -2.70 13.22 -3.27
CA ASP A 2 -2.78 12.58 -4.59
C ASP A 2 -2.51 11.06 -4.47
N GLY A 3 -1.90 10.64 -3.35
CA GLY A 3 -1.70 9.24 -3.00
C GLY A 3 -1.18 9.07 -1.58
N PHE A 4 -0.99 7.81 -1.20
CA PHE A 4 -0.35 7.41 0.06
C PHE A 4 0.70 6.33 -0.21
N ILE A 5 1.74 6.29 0.65
CA ILE A 5 2.78 5.25 0.63
C ILE A 5 2.86 4.65 2.03
N PHE A 6 2.60 3.36 2.16
CA PHE A 6 2.73 2.63 3.43
C PHE A 6 3.87 1.61 3.36
N MET A 7 4.66 1.55 4.43
CA MET A 7 5.71 0.56 4.64
C MET A 7 5.36 -0.22 5.91
N ALA A 8 5.23 -1.55 5.79
CA ALA A 8 4.85 -2.46 6.86
C ALA A 8 3.69 -1.92 7.73
N PRO A 9 2.52 -1.60 7.13
CA PRO A 9 1.44 -1.00 7.89
C PRO A 9 0.83 -1.98 8.90
N TRP A 10 0.87 -1.59 10.17
CA TRP A 10 0.14 -2.30 11.22
C TRP A 10 -1.34 -1.87 11.21
N LEU A 11 -2.22 -2.78 10.83
CA LEU A 11 -3.66 -2.54 10.61
C LEU A 11 -4.50 -3.65 11.28
N PRO A 12 -4.55 -3.70 12.62
CA PRO A 12 -5.14 -4.82 13.36
C PRO A 12 -6.67 -4.98 13.21
N GLU A 13 -7.36 -4.01 12.62
CA GLU A 13 -8.83 -3.97 12.46
C GLU A 13 -9.20 -3.58 11.02
N VAL A 14 -8.57 -4.21 10.04
CA VAL A 14 -8.70 -3.86 8.61
C VAL A 14 -10.15 -3.95 8.11
N GLU A 15 -10.97 -4.81 8.72
CA GLU A 15 -12.39 -4.96 8.41
C GLU A 15 -13.19 -3.67 8.71
N GLU A 16 -12.83 -2.93 9.75
CA GLU A 16 -13.52 -1.68 10.12
C GLU A 16 -13.29 -0.57 9.09
N TRP A 17 -12.22 -0.71 8.28
CA TRP A 17 -11.85 0.26 7.26
C TRP A 17 -12.68 0.10 6.00
N ASN A 18 -13.44 -1.00 5.87
CA ASN A 18 -14.22 -1.29 4.67
C ASN A 18 -15.16 -0.14 4.29
N GLU A 19 -15.85 0.49 5.24
CA GLU A 19 -16.73 1.62 4.93
C GLU A 19 -15.95 2.90 4.60
N LEU A 20 -14.82 3.13 5.28
CA LEU A 20 -14.02 4.35 5.16
C LEU A 20 -13.21 4.41 3.85
N LEU A 21 -12.79 3.26 3.31
CA LEU A 21 -11.96 3.21 2.10
C LEU A 21 -12.69 3.66 0.84
N GLY A 22 -14.03 3.73 0.85
CA GLY A 22 -14.79 4.27 -0.28
C GLY A 22 -14.38 5.71 -0.65
N VAL A 23 -13.99 6.50 0.35
CA VAL A 23 -13.52 7.89 0.13
C VAL A 23 -12.26 7.96 -0.73
N LEU A 24 -11.41 6.92 -0.72
CA LEU A 24 -10.19 6.87 -1.55
C LEU A 24 -10.54 6.74 -3.03
N GLN A 25 -11.54 5.91 -3.34
CA GLN A 25 -12.02 5.71 -4.70
C GLN A 25 -12.63 6.99 -5.27
N ASP A 26 -13.54 7.63 -4.52
CA ASP A 26 -14.22 8.87 -4.93
C ASP A 26 -13.26 10.02 -5.21
N LYS A 27 -12.14 10.05 -4.47
CA LYS A 27 -11.09 11.07 -4.60
C LYS A 27 -9.99 10.69 -5.58
N HIS A 28 -10.09 9.53 -6.24
CA HIS A 28 -9.05 9.01 -7.14
C HIS A 28 -7.65 8.96 -6.51
N ILE A 29 -7.58 8.62 -5.22
CA ILE A 29 -6.32 8.56 -4.47
C ILE A 29 -5.64 7.22 -4.78
N LYS A 30 -4.36 7.27 -5.19
CA LYS A 30 -3.57 6.06 -5.45
C LYS A 30 -2.81 5.58 -4.23
N GLY A 31 -2.73 4.26 -4.04
CA GLY A 31 -1.97 3.64 -2.94
C GLY A 31 -0.68 2.97 -3.41
N TYR A 32 0.41 3.11 -2.65
CA TYR A 32 1.61 2.29 -2.82
C TYR A 32 1.96 1.62 -1.49
N ILE A 33 1.90 0.29 -1.45
CA ILE A 33 2.07 -0.50 -0.22
C ILE A 33 3.33 -1.34 -0.36
N VAL A 34 4.15 -1.35 0.69
CA VAL A 34 5.39 -2.12 0.76
C VAL A 34 5.40 -2.93 2.06
N CYS A 35 5.81 -4.19 2.00
CA CYS A 35 5.99 -5.00 3.20
C CYS A 35 7.03 -6.09 2.94
N GLY A 36 7.76 -6.49 3.99
CA GLY A 36 8.67 -7.61 3.95
C GLY A 36 7.94 -8.94 4.09
N ASP A 37 8.40 -9.99 3.40
CA ASP A 37 7.78 -11.33 3.49
C ASP A 37 8.12 -12.11 4.77
N GLN A 38 9.01 -11.57 5.62
CA GLN A 38 9.34 -12.12 6.94
C GLN A 38 8.82 -11.23 8.08
N ASP A 39 8.01 -10.21 7.78
CA ASP A 39 7.38 -9.37 8.79
C ASP A 39 6.22 -10.12 9.46
N GLU A 40 6.51 -10.80 10.57
CA GLU A 40 5.53 -11.59 11.33
C GLU A 40 4.40 -10.73 11.94
N ASP A 41 4.63 -9.44 12.14
CA ASP A 41 3.68 -8.54 12.80
C ASP A 41 2.71 -7.90 11.80
N CYS A 42 3.19 -7.57 10.59
CA CYS A 42 2.44 -6.74 9.64
C CYS A 42 2.13 -7.41 8.31
N PHE A 43 2.78 -8.52 7.93
CA PHE A 43 2.58 -9.11 6.60
C PHE A 43 1.14 -9.58 6.38
N GLU A 44 0.55 -10.26 7.36
CA GLU A 44 -0.84 -10.76 7.26
C GLU A 44 -1.85 -9.61 7.11
N CYS A 45 -1.84 -8.63 8.02
CA CYS A 45 -2.78 -7.51 7.94
C CYS A 45 -2.54 -6.63 6.70
N THR A 46 -1.29 -6.51 6.22
CA THR A 46 -1.00 -5.82 4.95
C THR A 46 -1.63 -6.55 3.77
N GLN A 47 -1.55 -7.89 3.72
CA GLN A 47 -2.17 -8.66 2.65
C GLN A 47 -3.71 -8.51 2.67
N GLN A 48 -4.32 -8.54 3.85
CA GLN A 48 -5.77 -8.32 4.01
C GLN A 48 -6.16 -6.91 3.53
N PHE A 49 -5.39 -5.88 3.88
CA PHE A 49 -5.62 -4.51 3.43
C PHE A 49 -5.52 -4.38 1.90
N VAL A 50 -4.48 -4.97 1.30
CA VAL A 50 -4.32 -4.97 -0.16
C VAL A 50 -5.48 -5.68 -0.83
N GLN A 51 -5.99 -6.78 -0.26
CA GLN A 51 -7.17 -7.45 -0.79
C GLN A 51 -8.40 -6.54 -0.73
N LEU A 52 -8.60 -5.81 0.36
CA LEU A 52 -9.70 -4.86 0.51
C LEU A 52 -9.64 -3.72 -0.53
N LEU A 53 -8.44 -3.22 -0.83
CA LEU A 53 -8.24 -2.22 -1.90
C LEU A 53 -8.62 -2.78 -3.28
N ARG A 54 -8.28 -4.05 -3.56
CA ARG A 54 -8.65 -4.73 -4.82
C ARG A 54 -10.15 -4.90 -4.94
N ASP A 55 -10.81 -5.38 -3.89
CA ASP A 55 -12.26 -5.63 -3.87
C ASP A 55 -13.05 -4.33 -4.13
N LYS A 56 -12.51 -3.18 -3.74
CA LYS A 56 -13.08 -1.85 -3.97
C LYS A 56 -12.64 -1.17 -5.26
N ASN A 57 -11.80 -1.83 -6.07
CA ASN A 57 -11.23 -1.25 -7.28
C ASN A 57 -10.52 0.10 -7.02
N ILE A 58 -9.82 0.22 -5.90
CA ILE A 58 -8.97 1.37 -5.59
C ILE A 58 -7.64 1.18 -6.30
N GLU A 59 -7.16 2.19 -7.03
CA GLU A 59 -5.90 2.11 -7.77
C GLU A 59 -4.71 2.02 -6.80
N HIS A 60 -3.95 0.93 -6.85
CA HIS A 60 -2.80 0.73 -5.99
C HIS A 60 -1.72 -0.19 -6.58
N LYS A 61 -0.52 -0.13 -5.99
CA LYS A 61 0.55 -1.12 -6.15
C LYS A 61 0.90 -1.74 -4.79
N TYR A 62 1.23 -3.03 -4.81
CA TYR A 62 1.76 -3.75 -3.64
C TYR A 62 3.11 -4.38 -3.99
N LYS A 63 4.16 -4.01 -3.25
CA LYS A 63 5.52 -4.50 -3.42
C LYS A 63 5.96 -5.30 -2.19
N ILE A 64 6.21 -6.59 -2.41
CA ILE A 64 6.76 -7.47 -1.37
C ILE A 64 8.29 -7.46 -1.49
N ILE A 65 8.97 -7.25 -0.37
CA ILE A 65 10.44 -7.26 -0.31
C ILE A 65 10.90 -8.59 0.28
N PRO A 66 11.64 -9.41 -0.49
CA PRO A 66 12.03 -10.74 -0.04
C PRO A 66 13.12 -10.69 1.04
N ASN A 67 13.00 -11.56 2.03
CA ASN A 67 13.88 -11.70 3.19
C ASN A 67 13.97 -10.44 4.07
N LEU A 68 12.88 -9.65 4.12
CA LEU A 68 12.79 -8.47 4.96
C LEU A 68 11.81 -8.72 6.10
N ASN A 69 12.25 -8.46 7.33
CA ASN A 69 11.41 -8.47 8.54
C ASN A 69 10.69 -7.12 8.69
N HIS A 70 10.32 -6.75 9.92
CA HIS A 70 9.77 -5.43 10.25
C HIS A 70 10.85 -4.32 10.25
N ASP A 71 11.41 -4.02 9.07
CA ASP A 71 12.41 -2.98 8.85
C ASP A 71 12.26 -2.39 7.44
N TYR A 72 12.96 -1.30 7.13
CA TYR A 72 13.00 -0.69 5.81
C TYR A 72 13.95 -1.46 4.85
N PRO A 73 13.65 -1.50 3.54
CA PRO A 73 14.57 -2.03 2.53
C PRO A 73 15.89 -1.23 2.50
N ILE A 74 17.00 -1.90 2.18
CA ILE A 74 18.35 -1.28 2.08
C ILE A 74 18.36 -0.09 1.11
N HIS A 75 17.59 -0.15 0.03
CA HIS A 75 17.46 0.90 -0.99
C HIS A 75 16.04 1.49 -1.00
N PHE A 76 15.52 1.86 0.18
CA PHE A 76 14.15 2.35 0.30
C PHE A 76 13.90 3.63 -0.51
N GLU A 77 14.91 4.46 -0.75
CA GLU A 77 14.85 5.63 -1.62
C GLU A 77 14.47 5.30 -3.06
N GLU A 78 14.86 4.13 -3.57
CA GLU A 78 14.47 3.68 -4.91
C GLU A 78 13.01 3.27 -4.94
N VAL A 79 12.55 2.60 -3.87
CA VAL A 79 11.13 2.24 -3.68
C VAL A 79 10.28 3.51 -3.59
N LEU A 80 10.74 4.53 -2.88
CA LEU A 80 10.03 5.81 -2.77
C LEU A 80 9.95 6.55 -4.11
N LYS A 81 11.03 6.56 -4.90
CA LYS A 81 11.01 7.15 -6.25
C LYS A 81 9.96 6.46 -7.13
N GLU A 82 9.96 5.13 -7.16
CA GLU A 82 8.97 4.34 -7.91
C GLU A 82 7.53 4.66 -7.45
N ALA A 83 7.32 4.78 -6.13
CA ALA A 83 6.03 5.08 -5.55
C ALA A 83 5.53 6.49 -5.90
N ILE A 84 6.40 7.49 -5.82
CA ILE A 84 6.07 8.88 -6.19
C ILE A 84 5.77 8.98 -7.69
N GLU A 85 6.57 8.35 -8.54
CA GLU A 85 6.32 8.29 -9.99
C GLU A 85 4.99 7.63 -10.29
N TYR A 86 4.67 6.51 -9.62
CA TYR A 86 3.39 5.83 -9.79
C TYR A 86 2.19 6.71 -9.38
N ILE A 87 2.30 7.41 -8.25
CA ILE A 87 1.23 8.28 -7.73
C ILE A 87 1.06 9.50 -8.66
N GLY A 88 2.15 10.13 -9.07
CA GLY A 88 2.14 11.34 -9.89
C GLY A 88 1.83 11.11 -11.38
N ASN A 89 1.89 9.86 -11.86
CA ASN A 89 1.55 9.54 -13.24
C ASN A 89 0.02 9.53 -13.38
N GLU A 90 -0.55 10.63 -13.88
CA GLU A 90 -1.92 10.60 -14.37
C GLU A 90 -1.96 9.69 -15.59
N ASN A 91 -2.80 8.64 -15.54
CA ASN A 91 -3.10 7.86 -16.72
C ASN A 91 -3.67 8.86 -17.74
N ASN A 92 -2.88 9.21 -18.77
CA ASN A 92 -3.36 10.01 -19.91
C ASN A 92 -4.62 9.31 -20.43
N LYS A 93 -5.77 9.90 -20.12
CA LYS A 93 -7.10 9.45 -20.55
C LYS A 93 -7.19 9.35 -22.07
#